data_AF-A0AAE0EG55-F1
#
_entry.id   AF-A0AAE0EG55-F1
#
_cell.length_a   1.000
_cell.length_b   1.000
_cell.length_c   1.000
_cell.angle_alpha   90.00
_cell.angle_beta   90.00
_cell.angle_gamma   90.00
#
_symmetry.space_group_name_H-M   'P 1'
#
loop_
_entity.id
_entity.type
_entity.pdbx_description
1 polymer ?
#
loop_
_entity_poly.entity_id
_entity_poly.type
_entity_poly.pdbx_seq_one_letter_code
_entity_poly.pdbx_strand_id
1 'polypeptide(L)'
;MGTGMHKDKQIYLRSFECFSSWKLLEFLSHAFSDFAVQDSKYAIVTDRWQKFSDVFLDERVLDFLASYADEFLVHGVDVEGKKLGIDEELVTLLGMHSPIPVTYAGGVTTMADLEKIKVAGMGRVDVTVGSALDIFCGNLPYKHVLAWHQSHYDEALSV
;
A
#
# COMPACT_ATOMS: atom_id res chain seq x y z
N MET A 1 -23.89 -12.94 -25.47
CA MET A 1 -23.76 -11.72 -24.66
C MET A 1 -23.04 -12.12 -23.38
N GLY A 2 -21.72 -11.94 -23.35
CA GLY A 2 -20.89 -12.36 -22.22
C GLY A 2 -21.01 -11.36 -21.08
N THR A 3 -21.48 -11.81 -19.93
CA THR A 3 -21.50 -11.02 -18.69
C THR A 3 -20.06 -10.79 -18.25
N GLY A 4 -19.73 -9.50 -18.07
CA GLY A 4 -18.39 -9.03 -17.78
C GLY A 4 -17.78 -9.69 -16.54
N MET A 5 -16.55 -10.12 -16.70
CA MET A 5 -15.67 -10.60 -15.65
C MET A 5 -15.47 -9.47 -14.63
N HIS A 6 -16.20 -9.50 -13.52
CA HIS A 6 -16.00 -8.61 -12.37
C HIS A 6 -14.61 -8.90 -11.78
N LYS A 7 -13.71 -7.93 -11.89
CA LYS A 7 -12.41 -7.98 -11.21
C LYS A 7 -12.61 -7.47 -9.79
N ASP A 8 -13.02 -8.36 -8.90
CA ASP A 8 -12.93 -8.14 -7.47
C ASP A 8 -11.45 -8.06 -7.09
N LYS A 9 -11.02 -6.93 -6.53
CA LYS A 9 -9.69 -6.76 -5.91
C LYS A 9 -9.90 -6.24 -4.50
N GLN A 10 -9.80 -7.16 -3.54
CA GLN A 10 -9.64 -6.88 -2.10
C GLN A 10 -8.17 -6.98 -1.73
N ILE A 11 -7.74 -6.25 -0.70
CA ILE A 11 -6.43 -6.40 -0.08
C ILE A 11 -6.60 -6.63 1.43
N TYR A 12 -5.76 -7.53 1.97
CA TYR A 12 -5.86 -8.21 3.25
C TYR A 12 -4.98 -7.56 4.31
N LEU A 13 -5.45 -7.49 5.56
CA LEU A 13 -4.58 -7.46 6.76
C LEU A 13 -4.19 -8.90 7.11
N ARG A 14 -2.91 -9.18 7.35
CA ARG A 14 -2.46 -10.47 7.89
C ARG A 14 -2.20 -10.33 9.40
N SER A 15 -2.93 -11.17 10.16
CA SER A 15 -2.88 -11.40 11.63
C SER A 15 -3.58 -10.37 12.54
N PHE A 16 -4.36 -10.72 13.57
CA PHE A 16 -4.77 -12.02 14.15
C PHE A 16 -6.13 -11.92 14.90
N GLU A 17 -6.71 -13.09 15.12
CA GLU A 17 -7.76 -13.44 16.08
C GLU A 17 -7.61 -12.75 17.46
N CYS A 18 -8.34 -11.68 17.76
CA CYS A 18 -8.56 -11.28 19.17
C CYS A 18 -9.70 -10.27 19.37
N PHE A 19 -10.93 -10.53 18.90
CA PHE A 19 -12.05 -9.64 19.25
C PHE A 19 -13.34 -10.38 19.61
N SER A 20 -13.80 -10.17 20.83
CA SER A 20 -15.09 -10.61 21.38
C SER A 20 -16.26 -9.67 21.03
N SER A 21 -16.06 -8.69 20.14
CA SER A 21 -17.08 -7.74 19.68
C SER A 21 -17.10 -7.64 18.15
N TRP A 22 -18.13 -8.23 17.56
CA TRP A 22 -18.32 -8.40 16.12
C TRP A 22 -18.45 -7.08 15.32
N LYS A 23 -18.78 -5.95 15.97
CA LYS A 23 -18.92 -4.64 15.30
C LYS A 23 -17.60 -3.95 14.99
N LEU A 24 -16.55 -4.21 15.77
CA LEU A 24 -15.22 -3.67 15.50
C LEU A 24 -14.53 -4.44 14.37
N LEU A 25 -14.73 -5.76 14.29
CA LEU A 25 -14.13 -6.61 13.25
C LEU A 25 -14.57 -6.24 11.83
N GLU A 26 -15.83 -5.86 11.60
CA GLU A 26 -16.27 -5.45 10.25
C GLU A 26 -15.67 -4.13 9.79
N PHE A 27 -15.45 -3.20 10.73
CA PHE A 27 -14.78 -1.92 10.47
C PHE A 27 -13.26 -2.12 10.31
N LEU A 28 -12.65 -2.99 11.13
CA LEU A 28 -11.23 -3.34 11.11
C LEU A 28 -10.80 -4.19 9.90
N SER A 29 -11.68 -5.00 9.34
CA SER A 29 -11.37 -5.82 8.17
C SER A 29 -11.35 -5.03 6.85
N HIS A 30 -12.23 -4.03 6.71
CA HIS A 30 -12.47 -3.35 5.43
C HIS A 30 -11.89 -1.94 5.33
N ALA A 31 -11.39 -1.36 6.42
CA ALA A 31 -11.04 0.06 6.46
C ALA A 31 -9.54 0.37 6.48
N PHE A 32 -8.66 -0.60 6.65
CA PHE A 32 -7.27 -0.27 7.04
C PHE A 32 -6.24 -0.32 5.92
N SER A 33 -6.63 -0.73 4.71
CA SER A 33 -5.70 -0.87 3.58
C SER A 33 -5.76 0.30 2.58
N ASP A 34 -6.77 1.15 2.69
CA ASP A 34 -7.26 1.93 1.57
C ASP A 34 -7.26 3.43 1.94
N PHE A 35 -6.37 4.21 1.29
CA PHE A 35 -6.23 5.65 1.53
C PHE A 35 -6.45 6.45 0.26
N ALA A 36 -7.17 7.57 0.38
CA ALA A 36 -7.40 8.52 -0.71
C ALA A 36 -7.24 9.96 -0.23
N VAL A 37 -6.87 10.87 -1.12
CA VAL A 37 -6.71 12.29 -0.78
C VAL A 37 -8.06 12.97 -0.65
N GLN A 38 -8.32 13.59 0.49
CA GLN A 38 -9.44 14.49 0.75
C GLN A 38 -8.91 15.75 1.45
N ASP A 39 -9.23 16.93 0.92
CA ASP A 39 -8.80 18.22 1.46
C ASP A 39 -7.28 18.32 1.74
N SER A 40 -6.47 17.80 0.82
CA SER A 40 -4.99 17.73 0.92
C SER A 40 -4.46 16.84 2.06
N LYS A 41 -5.27 15.88 2.53
CA LYS A 41 -4.89 14.87 3.53
C LYS A 41 -5.26 13.49 3.04
N TYR A 42 -4.55 12.46 3.49
CA TYR A 42 -4.91 11.07 3.18
C TYR A 42 -5.97 10.59 4.15
N ALA A 43 -7.22 10.50 3.72
CA ALA A 43 -8.30 9.93 4.49
C ALA A 43 -8.30 8.40 4.35
N ILE A 44 -8.65 7.71 5.44
CA ILE A 44 -9.02 6.30 5.37
C ILE A 44 -10.35 6.19 4.62
N VAL A 45 -10.38 5.35 3.59
CA VAL A 45 -11.57 5.10 2.79
C VAL A 45 -11.96 3.63 2.81
N THR A 46 -13.26 3.40 2.74
CA THR A 46 -13.89 2.09 2.91
C THR A 46 -14.93 1.88 1.83
N ASP A 47 -15.48 0.65 1.74
CA ASP A 47 -16.50 0.30 0.75
C ASP A 47 -16.06 0.63 -0.69
N ARG A 48 -14.94 0.03 -1.11
CA ARG A 48 -14.37 0.21 -2.47
C ARG A 48 -14.17 1.69 -2.83
N TRP A 49 -13.53 2.45 -1.95
CA TRP A 49 -13.21 3.88 -2.17
C TRP A 49 -14.44 4.81 -2.19
N GLN A 50 -15.63 4.30 -1.83
CA GLN A 50 -16.87 5.08 -1.92
C GLN A 50 -17.19 5.82 -0.61
N LYS A 51 -16.71 5.33 0.53
CA LYS A 51 -17.01 5.89 1.84
C LYS A 51 -15.75 6.38 2.54
N PHE A 52 -15.59 7.71 2.54
CA PHE A 52 -14.56 8.41 3.29
C PHE A 52 -14.88 8.42 4.78
N SER A 53 -13.84 8.31 5.61
CA SER A 53 -13.92 8.52 7.04
C SER A 53 -13.36 9.89 7.44
N ASP A 54 -13.66 10.33 8.66
CA ASP A 54 -13.07 11.53 9.25
C ASP A 54 -11.67 11.25 9.89
N VAL A 55 -11.07 10.10 9.58
CA VAL A 55 -9.75 9.70 10.07
C VAL A 55 -8.73 9.93 8.97
N PHE A 56 -7.76 10.79 9.26
CA PHE A 56 -6.69 11.17 8.33
C PHE A 56 -5.37 10.60 8.79
N LEU A 57 -4.59 10.10 7.84
CA LEU A 57 -3.28 9.52 8.10
C LEU A 57 -2.31 10.58 8.63
N ASP A 58 -1.84 10.34 9.85
CA ASP A 58 -0.73 11.04 10.49
C ASP A 58 0.04 10.03 11.37
N GLU A 59 1.13 10.48 12.00
CA GLU A 59 1.93 9.67 12.92
C GLU A 59 1.10 9.03 14.04
N ARG A 60 0.18 9.80 14.66
CA ARG A 60 -0.63 9.31 15.80
C ARG A 60 -1.62 8.24 15.36
N VAL A 61 -2.19 8.39 14.17
CA VAL A 61 -3.07 7.38 13.58
C VAL A 61 -2.26 6.12 13.27
N LEU A 62 -1.08 6.23 12.65
CA LEU A 62 -0.22 5.07 12.39
C LEU A 62 0.16 4.34 13.68
N ASP A 63 0.56 5.04 14.73
CA ASP A 63 0.86 4.47 16.05
C ASP A 63 -0.36 3.77 16.67
N PHE A 64 -1.52 4.42 16.63
CA PHE A 64 -2.74 3.82 17.15
C PHE A 64 -3.09 2.52 16.41
N LEU A 65 -2.97 2.51 15.08
CA LEU A 65 -3.27 1.34 14.26
C LEU A 65 -2.27 0.22 14.42
N ALA A 66 -1.01 0.55 14.65
CA ALA A 66 0.03 -0.44 14.92
C ALA A 66 -0.21 -1.21 16.22
N SER A 67 -1.01 -0.70 17.15
CA SER A 67 -1.44 -1.47 18.33
C SER A 67 -2.39 -2.64 18.00
N TYR A 68 -2.90 -2.70 16.76
CA TYR A 68 -3.83 -3.72 16.28
C TYR A 68 -3.31 -4.52 15.08
N ALA A 69 -2.09 -4.26 14.61
CA ALA A 69 -1.53 -4.89 13.41
C ALA A 69 -0.01 -5.09 13.55
N ASP A 70 0.50 -6.17 12.97
CA ASP A 70 1.94 -6.45 12.90
C ASP A 70 2.60 -5.85 11.65
N GLU A 71 1.82 -5.57 10.60
CA GLU A 71 2.26 -4.94 9.36
C GLU A 71 1.14 -4.08 8.73
N PHE A 72 1.53 -3.09 7.93
CA PHE A 72 0.61 -2.33 7.08
C PHE A 72 0.74 -2.70 5.61
N LEU A 73 -0.40 -2.81 4.93
CA LEU A 73 -0.46 -2.88 3.47
C LEU A 73 -1.30 -1.71 2.98
N VAL A 74 -0.63 -0.70 2.44
CA VAL A 74 -1.22 0.60 2.09
C VAL A 74 -1.38 0.71 0.59
N HIS A 75 -2.61 0.87 0.13
CA HIS A 75 -2.93 1.12 -1.25
C HIS A 75 -3.23 2.59 -1.47
N GLY A 76 -2.35 3.25 -2.23
CA GLY A 76 -2.58 4.63 -2.67
C GLY A 76 -3.60 4.63 -3.80
N VAL A 77 -4.83 5.03 -3.52
CA VAL A 77 -5.87 5.13 -4.55
C VAL A 77 -6.21 6.57 -4.86
N ASP A 78 -6.18 6.83 -6.16
CA ASP A 78 -6.68 8.06 -6.74
C ASP A 78 -8.15 7.87 -7.12
N VAL A 79 -9.03 8.61 -6.45
CA VAL A 79 -10.47 8.69 -6.78
C VAL A 79 -10.72 9.45 -8.10
N GLU A 80 -9.72 10.12 -8.66
CA GLU A 80 -9.84 10.87 -9.91
C GLU A 80 -9.17 10.22 -11.14
N GLY A 81 -8.50 9.08 -11.00
CA GLY A 81 -7.93 8.33 -12.13
C GLY A 81 -6.86 9.09 -12.93
N LYS A 82 -6.16 10.05 -12.30
CA LYS A 82 -5.20 10.95 -12.96
C LYS A 82 -3.74 10.64 -12.63
N LYS A 83 -3.44 9.88 -11.58
CA LYS A 83 -2.05 9.49 -11.28
C LYS A 83 -1.66 8.19 -11.97
N LEU A 84 -1.01 8.33 -13.14
CA LEU A 84 -0.34 7.27 -13.91
C LEU A 84 1.00 6.80 -13.26
N GLY A 85 1.08 6.77 -11.93
CA GLY A 85 2.35 6.56 -11.23
C GLY A 85 2.20 6.45 -9.72
N ILE A 86 3.33 6.29 -9.04
CA ILE A 86 3.42 6.17 -7.58
C ILE A 86 3.02 7.47 -6.88
N ASP A 87 2.52 7.37 -5.65
CA ASP A 87 2.26 8.51 -4.77
C ASP A 87 3.46 8.73 -3.84
N GLU A 88 4.44 9.51 -4.29
CA GLU A 88 5.71 9.73 -3.57
C GLU A 88 5.51 10.43 -2.20
N GLU A 89 4.48 11.28 -2.07
CA GLU A 89 4.15 11.96 -0.82
C GLU A 89 3.61 10.98 0.22
N LEU A 90 2.72 10.06 -0.19
CA LEU A 90 2.23 9.00 0.69
C LEU A 90 3.37 8.07 1.12
N VAL A 91 4.21 7.64 0.19
CA VAL A 91 5.36 6.79 0.49
C VAL A 91 6.32 7.48 1.47
N THR A 92 6.55 8.79 1.31
CA THR A 92 7.37 9.58 2.24
C THR A 92 6.76 9.60 3.64
N LEU A 93 5.45 9.87 3.74
CA LEU A 93 4.74 9.87 5.02
C LEU A 93 4.89 8.52 5.73
N LEU A 94 4.67 7.41 5.02
CA LEU A 94 4.82 6.06 5.56
C LEU A 94 6.25 5.77 6.01
N GLY A 95 7.26 6.11 5.20
CA GLY A 95 8.67 5.92 5.54
C GLY A 95 9.10 6.71 6.77
N MET A 96 8.56 7.91 6.96
CA MET A 96 8.83 8.75 8.13
C MET A 96 8.17 8.21 9.40
N HIS A 97 6.89 7.82 9.31
CA HIS A 97 6.04 7.69 10.50
C HIS A 97 5.56 6.28 10.82
N SER A 98 5.70 5.30 9.91
CA SER A 98 5.23 3.94 10.20
C SER A 98 6.06 3.30 11.33
N PRO A 99 5.46 2.89 12.45
CA PRO A 99 6.18 2.22 13.54
C PRO A 99 6.40 0.72 13.29
N ILE A 100 5.67 0.14 12.33
CA ILE A 100 5.73 -1.28 11.95
C ILE A 100 6.05 -1.41 10.45
N PRO A 101 6.44 -2.60 9.95
CA PRO A 101 6.67 -2.83 8.53
C PRO A 101 5.47 -2.39 7.68
N VAL A 102 5.77 -1.75 6.55
CA VAL A 102 4.74 -1.24 5.64
C VAL A 102 5.08 -1.59 4.20
N THR A 103 4.10 -2.16 3.51
CA THR A 103 4.14 -2.41 2.07
C THR A 103 3.20 -1.45 1.34
N TYR A 104 3.74 -0.71 0.36
CA TYR A 104 2.96 0.13 -0.54
C TYR A 104 2.51 -0.66 -1.77
N ALA A 105 1.23 -0.56 -2.13
CA ALA A 105 0.66 -1.11 -3.34
C ALA A 105 0.06 0.02 -4.18
N GLY A 106 0.52 0.21 -5.42
CA GLY A 106 -0.09 1.17 -6.33
C GLY A 106 0.90 1.79 -7.32
N GLY A 107 0.45 2.01 -8.55
CA GLY A 107 1.11 2.93 -9.49
C GLY A 107 2.49 2.54 -10.06
N VAL A 108 3.13 1.45 -9.61
CA VAL A 108 4.43 1.03 -10.16
C VAL A 108 4.30 0.56 -11.60
N THR A 109 5.09 1.14 -12.50
CA THR A 109 5.12 0.79 -13.92
C THR A 109 6.53 0.55 -14.48
N THR A 110 7.55 1.10 -13.83
CA THR A 110 8.95 1.07 -14.28
C THR A 110 9.93 0.74 -13.15
N MET A 111 11.18 0.40 -13.50
CA MET A 111 12.26 0.26 -12.50
C MET A 111 12.55 1.57 -11.77
N ALA A 112 12.35 2.73 -12.42
CA ALA A 112 12.57 4.03 -11.79
C ALA A 112 11.60 4.30 -10.65
N ASP A 113 10.38 3.75 -10.72
CA ASP A 113 9.41 3.84 -9.64
C ASP A 113 9.88 3.09 -8.38
N LEU A 114 10.57 1.96 -8.54
CA LEU A 114 11.13 1.20 -7.41
C LEU A 114 12.22 2.00 -6.69
N GLU A 115 13.09 2.66 -7.44
CA GLU A 115 14.14 3.53 -6.87
C GLU A 115 13.54 4.71 -6.12
N LYS A 116 12.52 5.35 -6.71
CA LYS A 116 11.80 6.45 -6.06
C LYS A 116 11.14 6.01 -4.77
N ILE A 117 10.50 4.83 -4.75
CA ILE A 117 9.91 4.29 -3.52
C ILE A 117 10.97 4.01 -2.47
N LYS A 118 12.11 3.40 -2.85
CA LYS A 118 13.23 3.17 -1.93
C LYS A 118 13.71 4.47 -1.29
N VAL A 119 13.92 5.52 -2.09
CA VAL A 119 14.39 6.83 -1.63
C VAL A 119 13.35 7.54 -0.78
N ALA A 120 12.13 7.71 -1.29
CA ALA A 120 11.04 8.39 -0.59
C ALA A 120 10.66 7.68 0.71
N GLY A 121 10.61 6.34 0.67
CA GLY A 121 10.32 5.48 1.82
C GLY A 121 11.49 5.30 2.78
N MET A 122 12.63 5.97 2.54
CA MET A 122 13.83 5.90 3.38
C MET A 122 14.35 4.46 3.59
N GLY A 123 14.13 3.59 2.60
CA GLY A 123 14.44 2.16 2.71
C GLY A 123 13.57 1.36 3.68
N ARG A 124 12.48 1.94 4.21
CA ARG A 124 11.57 1.34 5.20
C ARG A 124 10.21 0.91 4.63
N VAL A 125 9.95 1.20 3.35
CA VAL A 125 8.68 0.92 2.69
C VAL A 125 8.91 -0.13 1.60
N ASP A 126 8.30 -1.30 1.78
CA ASP A 126 8.26 -2.35 0.78
C ASP A 126 7.26 -2.01 -0.33
N VAL A 127 7.32 -2.72 -1.46
CA VAL A 127 6.47 -2.43 -2.62
C VAL A 127 5.89 -3.68 -3.26
N THR A 128 4.60 -3.60 -3.58
CA THR A 128 3.92 -4.59 -4.42
C THR A 128 3.96 -4.17 -5.89
N VAL A 129 4.46 -5.06 -6.76
CA VAL A 129 4.40 -4.89 -8.22
C VAL A 129 3.46 -5.93 -8.81
N GLY A 130 2.36 -5.47 -9.40
CA GLY A 130 1.32 -6.32 -9.98
C GLY A 130 1.37 -6.36 -11.51
N SER A 131 0.33 -5.81 -12.13
CA SER A 131 0.08 -5.88 -13.58
C SER A 131 1.16 -5.24 -14.47
N ALA A 132 2.09 -4.48 -13.92
CA ALA A 132 3.22 -3.96 -14.67
C ALA A 132 4.22 -5.06 -15.06
N LEU A 133 4.26 -6.18 -14.34
CA LEU A 133 5.20 -7.27 -14.61
C LEU A 133 4.88 -7.98 -15.93
N ASP A 134 5.92 -8.36 -16.67
CA ASP A 134 5.84 -9.15 -17.91
C ASP A 134 5.11 -10.49 -17.74
N ILE A 135 5.28 -11.15 -16.59
CA ILE A 135 4.55 -12.37 -16.22
C ILE A 135 3.02 -12.17 -16.09
N PHE A 136 2.56 -10.91 -16.03
CA PHE A 136 1.15 -10.51 -16.04
C PHE A 136 0.78 -9.68 -17.29
N CYS A 137 1.52 -9.86 -18.39
CA CYS A 137 1.35 -9.14 -19.66
C CYS A 137 1.66 -7.63 -19.60
N GLY A 138 2.44 -7.18 -18.61
CA GLY A 138 2.99 -5.84 -18.56
C GLY A 138 4.34 -5.70 -19.29
N ASN A 139 5.00 -4.57 -19.10
CA ASN A 139 6.27 -4.23 -19.79
C ASN A 139 7.50 -4.27 -18.86
N LEU A 140 7.31 -4.48 -17.55
CA LEU A 140 8.38 -4.48 -16.56
C LEU A 140 8.91 -5.92 -16.39
N PRO A 141 10.18 -6.23 -16.76
CA PRO A 141 10.67 -7.60 -16.68
C PRO A 141 10.78 -8.08 -15.24
N TYR A 142 10.11 -9.17 -14.87
CA TYR A 142 10.16 -9.74 -13.51
C TYR A 142 11.59 -10.03 -13.05
N LYS A 143 12.44 -10.53 -13.96
CA LYS A 143 13.86 -10.80 -13.68
C LYS A 143 14.64 -9.56 -13.27
N HIS A 144 14.30 -8.39 -13.82
CA HIS A 144 14.98 -7.14 -13.46
C HIS A 144 14.58 -6.69 -12.04
N VAL A 145 13.31 -6.83 -11.68
CA VAL A 145 12.82 -6.55 -10.32
C VAL A 145 13.50 -7.47 -9.31
N LEU A 146 13.63 -8.77 -9.62
CA LEU A 146 14.34 -9.71 -8.75
C LEU A 146 15.82 -9.36 -8.57
N ALA A 147 16.52 -9.05 -9.66
CA ALA A 147 17.94 -8.69 -9.59
C ALA A 147 18.15 -7.40 -8.77
N TRP A 148 17.27 -6.42 -8.94
CA TRP A 148 17.24 -5.20 -8.16
C TRP A 148 16.96 -5.46 -6.67
N HIS A 149 16.03 -6.35 -6.35
CA HIS A 149 15.75 -6.69 -4.95
C HIS A 149 16.97 -7.38 -4.30
N GLN A 150 17.62 -8.31 -5.00
CA GLN A 150 18.79 -9.02 -4.50
C GLN A 150 19.97 -8.08 -4.21
N SER A 151 20.28 -7.15 -5.12
CA SER A 151 21.38 -6.20 -4.91
C SER A 151 21.21 -5.32 -3.67
N HIS A 152 19.96 -5.05 -3.29
CA HIS A 152 19.63 -4.21 -2.14
C HIS A 152 19.45 -5.00 -0.84
N TYR A 153 19.07 -6.28 -0.93
CA TYR A 153 19.02 -7.18 0.21
C TYR A 153 20.44 -7.44 0.75
N ASP A 154 21.40 -7.65 -0.14
CA ASP A 154 22.80 -7.88 0.23
C ASP A 154 23.44 -6.62 0.85
N GLU A 155 23.07 -5.42 0.37
CA GLU A 155 23.49 -4.14 0.96
C GLU A 155 23.02 -4.03 2.43
N ALA A 156 21.75 -4.33 2.69
CA ALA A 156 21.15 -4.23 4.02
C ALA A 156 21.70 -5.26 5.04
N LEU A 157 22.21 -6.40 4.58
CA LEU A 157 22.83 -7.43 5.44
C LEU A 157 24.34 -7.25 5.64
N SER A 158 24.96 -6.32 4.90
CA SER A 158 26.41 -6.06 4.96
C SER A 158 26.82 -4.99 5.99
N VAL A 159 25.84 -4.40 6.69
CA VAL A 159 25.97 -3.43 7.78
C VAL A 159 25.68 -4.05 9.14
#